data_AF-A0A5F2I0M4-F1
#
_entry.id   AF-A0A5F2I0M4-F1
#
_cell.length_a   1.000
_cell.length_b   1.000
_cell.length_c   1.000
_cell.angle_alpha   90.00
_cell.angle_beta   90.00
_cell.angle_gamma   90.00
#
_symmetry.space_group_name_H-M   'P 1'
#
loop_
_entity.id
_entity.type
_entity.pdbx_description
1 polymer ?
#
loop_
_entity_poly.entity_id
_entity_poly.type
_entity_poly.pdbx_seq_one_letter_code
_entity_poly.pdbx_strand_id
1 'polypeptide(L)'
;RLAARHLAELGHRRFAVLSLPFGDGRVGLVAPERFGTAIYAGSRNRLAGYFEELSQFGIDTAKVPVYETENEAVTTRAGLETIFANGDPPTAILAMSDRMA
;
A
#
# COMPACT_ATOMS: atom_id res chain seq x y z
N ARG A 1 -8.80 -6.37 0.83
CA ARG A 1 -9.29 -7.56 1.55
C ARG A 1 -8.70 -8.85 1.00
N LEU A 2 -9.30 -9.52 0.02
CA LEU A 2 -8.89 -10.89 -0.41
C LEU A 2 -7.40 -11.06 -0.74
N ALA A 3 -6.79 -10.13 -1.49
CA ALA A 3 -5.36 -10.20 -1.81
C ALA A 3 -4.46 -10.10 -0.55
N ALA A 4 -4.80 -9.21 0.40
CA ALA A 4 -4.05 -9.06 1.64
C ALA A 4 -4.14 -10.31 2.51
N ARG A 5 -5.36 -10.85 2.66
CA ARG A 5 -5.59 -12.11 3.37
C ARG A 5 -4.82 -13.26 2.73
N HIS A 6 -4.92 -13.43 1.41
CA HIS A 6 -4.22 -14.49 0.69
C HIS A 6 -2.71 -14.45 0.92
N LEU A 7 -2.08 -13.27 0.79
CA LEU A 7 -0.65 -13.12 1.01
C LEU A 7 -0.28 -13.35 2.48
N ALA A 8 -1.12 -12.93 3.43
CA ALA A 8 -0.89 -13.18 4.85
C ALA A 8 -1.01 -14.67 5.23
N GLU A 9 -1.95 -15.40 4.61
CA GLU A 9 -2.11 -16.86 4.72
C GLU A 9 -0.92 -17.62 4.13
N LEU A 10 -0.26 -17.09 3.09
CA LEU A 10 1.02 -17.60 2.57
C LEU A 10 2.22 -17.34 3.50
N GLY A 11 2.02 -16.62 4.60
CA GLY A 11 3.05 -16.38 5.61
C GLY A 11 3.85 -15.08 5.41
N HIS A 12 3.47 -14.23 4.44
CA HIS A 12 4.08 -12.91 4.33
C HIS A 12 3.80 -12.08 5.60
N ARG A 13 4.79 -11.30 6.02
CA ARG A 13 4.73 -10.41 7.20
C ARG A 13 5.25 -9.00 6.92
N ARG A 14 6.12 -8.85 5.92
CA ARG A 14 6.62 -7.56 5.45
C ARG A 14 5.89 -7.17 4.19
N PHE A 15 5.01 -6.18 4.33
CA PHE A 15 4.13 -5.69 3.27
C PHE A 15 4.50 -4.27 2.88
N ALA A 16 4.19 -3.89 1.65
CA ALA A 16 4.04 -2.51 1.22
C ALA A 16 2.79 -2.35 0.34
N VAL A 17 2.31 -1.13 0.17
CA VAL A 17 1.16 -0.80 -0.67
C VAL A 17 1.55 0.24 -1.71
N LEU A 18 1.23 -0.04 -2.97
CA LEU A 18 1.20 0.96 -4.04
C LEU A 18 -0.26 1.41 -4.19
N SER A 19 -0.55 2.65 -3.79
CA SER A 19 -1.92 3.17 -3.80
C SER A 19 -2.21 3.98 -5.06
N LEU A 20 -3.49 4.00 -5.42
CA LEU A 20 -4.05 5.03 -6.30
C LEU A 20 -4.02 6.41 -5.62
N PRO A 21 -4.24 7.51 -6.36
CA PRO A 21 -4.26 8.86 -5.81
C PRO A 21 -5.27 9.01 -4.66
N PHE A 22 -4.91 9.90 -3.72
CA PHE A 22 -5.76 10.37 -2.62
C PHE A 22 -6.57 11.60 -3.05
N GLY A 23 -6.21 12.23 -4.17
CA GLY A 23 -6.94 13.34 -4.79
C GLY A 23 -6.44 14.72 -4.39
N ASP A 24 -5.30 14.82 -3.71
CA ASP A 24 -4.65 16.08 -3.33
C ASP A 24 -3.41 16.42 -4.18
N GLY A 25 -3.24 15.71 -5.30
CA GLY A 25 -2.16 15.93 -6.28
C GLY A 25 -0.77 15.55 -5.78
N ARG A 26 -0.69 14.61 -4.82
CA ARG A 26 0.57 14.15 -4.23
C ARG A 26 0.99 12.80 -4.78
N VAL A 27 2.31 12.61 -4.83
CA VAL A 27 2.97 11.34 -5.09
C VAL A 27 4.04 11.17 -4.02
N GLY A 28 4.18 9.97 -3.47
CA GLY A 28 5.16 9.72 -2.42
C GLY A 28 4.66 8.86 -1.27
N LEU A 29 5.50 8.72 -0.25
CA LEU A 29 5.12 8.03 0.98
C LEU A 29 3.97 8.76 1.68
N VAL A 30 2.98 7.98 2.09
CA VAL A 30 1.80 8.47 2.82
C VAL A 30 2.07 8.26 4.31
N ALA A 31 2.02 9.35 5.08
CA ALA A 31 2.10 9.27 6.53
C ALA A 31 0.84 8.56 7.11
N PRO A 32 0.96 7.76 8.18
CA PRO A 32 -0.16 6.97 8.71
C PRO A 32 -1.41 7.79 9.04
N GLU A 33 -1.25 9.02 9.50
CA GLU A 33 -2.34 9.95 9.83
C GLU A 33 -3.20 10.29 8.61
N ARG A 34 -2.65 10.13 7.40
CA ARG A 34 -3.35 10.38 6.13
C ARG A 34 -4.09 9.17 5.60
N PHE A 35 -3.91 7.94 6.10
CA PHE A 35 -4.48 6.73 5.47
C PHE A 35 -6.01 6.76 5.27
N GLY A 36 -6.74 7.47 6.13
CA GLY A 36 -8.20 7.65 6.01
C GLY A 36 -8.65 8.86 5.17
N THR A 37 -7.73 9.65 4.63
CA THR A 37 -8.02 11.00 4.09
C THR A 37 -8.24 11.06 2.59
N ALA A 38 -8.01 9.95 1.87
CA ALA A 38 -8.23 9.90 0.42
C ALA A 38 -9.66 10.33 0.08
N ILE A 39 -9.81 11.29 -0.83
CA ILE A 39 -11.10 11.83 -1.28
C ILE A 39 -11.89 10.72 -2.00
N TYR A 40 -11.20 9.95 -2.84
CA TYR A 40 -11.79 8.84 -3.56
C TYR A 40 -12.07 7.65 -2.64
N ALA A 41 -13.35 7.30 -2.51
CA ALA A 41 -13.80 6.17 -1.69
C ALA A 41 -13.15 4.85 -2.11
N GLY A 42 -12.85 4.67 -3.39
CA GLY A 42 -12.15 3.47 -3.90
C GLY A 42 -10.78 3.28 -3.26
N SER A 43 -9.91 4.30 -3.31
CA SER A 43 -8.57 4.27 -2.68
C SER A 43 -8.68 4.08 -1.17
N ARG A 44 -9.55 4.87 -0.52
CA ARG A 44 -9.77 4.83 0.93
C ARG A 44 -10.23 3.44 1.42
N ASN A 45 -11.27 2.90 0.78
CA ASN A 45 -11.86 1.62 1.19
C ASN A 45 -10.93 0.43 0.90
N ARG A 46 -10.15 0.48 -0.19
CA ARG A 46 -9.14 -0.56 -0.47
C ARG A 46 -8.06 -0.57 0.60
N LEU A 47 -7.52 0.60 0.95
CA LEU A 47 -6.48 0.69 1.99
C LEU A 47 -6.99 0.20 3.34
N ALA A 48 -8.16 0.71 3.77
CA ALA A 48 -8.80 0.27 5.01
C ALA A 48 -9.01 -1.24 5.04
N GLY A 49 -9.54 -1.80 3.95
CA GLY A 49 -9.75 -3.24 3.83
C GLY A 49 -8.48 -4.07 3.59
N TYR A 50 -7.32 -3.48 3.32
CA TYR A 50 -6.05 -4.21 3.40
C TYR A 50 -5.60 -4.27 4.85
N PHE A 51 -5.60 -3.13 5.55
CA PHE A 51 -5.17 -3.04 6.94
C PHE A 51 -6.05 -3.81 7.92
N GLU A 52 -7.35 -3.83 7.69
CA GLU A 52 -8.29 -4.69 8.45
C GLU A 52 -7.91 -6.17 8.37
N GLU A 53 -7.48 -6.66 7.20
CA GLU A 53 -7.07 -8.05 7.06
C GLU A 53 -5.68 -8.26 7.65
N LEU A 54 -4.70 -7.41 7.32
CA LEU A 54 -3.33 -7.57 7.80
C LEU A 54 -3.25 -7.55 9.34
N SER A 55 -4.06 -6.72 10.00
CA SER A 55 -4.10 -6.65 11.47
C SER A 55 -4.59 -7.95 12.11
N GLN A 56 -5.50 -8.69 11.46
CA GLN A 56 -5.95 -10.02 11.92
C GLN A 56 -4.81 -11.05 11.93
N PHE A 57 -3.76 -10.82 11.14
CA PHE A 57 -2.54 -11.64 11.11
C PHE A 57 -1.40 -11.07 11.98
N GLY A 58 -1.70 -10.10 12.85
CA GLY A 58 -0.74 -9.50 13.79
C GLY A 58 0.24 -8.52 13.16
N ILE A 59 -0.06 -8.00 11.96
CA ILE A 59 0.81 -7.04 11.28
C ILE A 59 0.49 -5.63 11.81
N ASP A 60 1.53 -4.92 12.25
CA ASP A 60 1.45 -3.51 12.63
C ASP A 60 1.29 -2.64 11.37
N THR A 61 0.04 -2.28 11.06
CA THR A 61 -0.31 -1.58 9.83
C THR A 61 0.21 -0.15 9.78
N ALA A 62 0.56 0.46 10.93
CA ALA A 62 1.21 1.77 10.97
C ALA A 62 2.64 1.74 10.42
N LYS A 63 3.27 0.55 10.35
CA LYS A 63 4.61 0.34 9.80
C LYS A 63 4.62 -0.13 8.35
N VAL A 64 3.46 -0.44 7.77
CA VAL A 64 3.38 -0.86 6.36
C VAL A 64 3.58 0.37 5.47
N PRO A 65 4.64 0.44 4.66
CA PRO A 65 4.85 1.56 3.77
C PRO A 65 3.73 1.64 2.74
N VAL A 66 3.12 2.82 2.62
CA VAL A 66 2.14 3.13 1.58
C VAL A 66 2.73 4.21 0.71
N TYR A 67 2.84 3.95 -0.59
CA TYR A 67 3.31 4.91 -1.57
C TYR A 67 2.18 5.26 -2.54
N GLU A 68 1.83 6.54 -2.56
CA GLU A 68 0.84 7.11 -3.46
C GLU A 68 1.42 7.31 -4.86
N THR A 69 0.70 6.85 -5.88
CA THR A 69 1.11 6.91 -7.29
C THR A 69 0.02 7.53 -8.15
N GLU A 70 0.39 8.00 -9.34
CA GLU A 70 -0.55 8.47 -10.38
C GLU A 70 -1.04 7.32 -11.28
N ASN A 71 -0.88 6.06 -10.87
CA ASN A 71 -1.21 4.88 -11.68
C ASN A 71 -0.47 4.84 -13.03
N GLU A 72 0.80 5.24 -13.03
CA GLU A 72 1.65 5.25 -14.21
C GLU A 72 3.04 4.70 -13.90
N ALA A 73 3.71 4.19 -14.92
CA ALA A 73 4.98 3.49 -14.76
C ALA A 73 6.08 4.34 -14.08
N VAL A 74 6.08 5.66 -14.27
CA VAL A 74 7.07 6.57 -13.68
C VAL A 74 6.89 6.63 -12.16
N THR A 75 5.68 6.92 -11.69
CA THR A 75 5.39 7.02 -10.25
C THR A 75 5.39 5.65 -9.56
N THR A 76 4.97 4.58 -10.23
CA THR A 76 5.10 3.21 -9.72
C THR A 76 6.57 2.82 -9.50
N ARG A 77 7.46 3.14 -10.46
CA ARG A 77 8.89 2.85 -10.32
C ARG A 77 9.52 3.63 -9.17
N ALA A 78 9.24 4.93 -9.06
CA ALA A 78 9.70 5.75 -7.94
C ALA A 78 9.22 5.20 -6.59
N GLY A 79 7.98 4.69 -6.53
CA GLY A 79 7.44 4.02 -5.37
C GLY A 79 8.20 2.76 -4.98
N LEU A 80 8.47 1.88 -5.94
CA LEU A 80 9.27 0.67 -5.72
C LEU A 80 10.69 1.02 -5.25
N GLU A 81 11.37 1.95 -5.92
CA GLU A 81 12.71 2.41 -5.52
C GLU A 81 12.71 2.92 -4.07
N THR A 82 11.72 3.74 -3.70
CA THR A 82 11.58 4.27 -2.34
C THR A 82 11.32 3.17 -1.31
N ILE A 83 10.42 2.23 -1.63
CA ILE A 83 10.04 1.13 -0.73
C ILE A 83 11.22 0.19 -0.48
N PHE A 84 11.96 -0.20 -1.53
CA PHE A 84 13.08 -1.14 -1.42
C PHE A 84 14.38 -0.51 -0.91
N ALA A 85 14.49 0.83 -0.93
CA ALA A 85 15.62 1.53 -0.30
C ALA A 85 15.57 1.48 1.23
N ASN A 86 14.41 1.19 1.83
CA ASN A 86 14.31 0.97 3.27
C ASN A 86 14.95 -0.38 3.61
N GLY A 87 15.88 -0.42 4.57
CA GLY A 87 16.73 -1.58 4.93
C GLY A 87 15.99 -2.84 5.43
N ASP A 88 14.66 -2.88 5.34
CA ASP A 88 13.83 -4.05 5.54
C ASP A 88 12.83 -4.20 4.37
N PRO A 89 13.25 -4.82 3.25
CA PRO A 89 12.44 -4.85 2.04
C PRO A 89 11.19 -5.73 2.21
N PRO A 90 10.04 -5.34 1.61
CA PRO A 90 8.83 -6.13 1.68
C PRO A 90 8.99 -7.45 0.93
N THR A 91 8.23 -8.44 1.37
CA THR A 91 8.10 -9.75 0.68
C THR A 91 6.83 -9.85 -0.13
N ALA A 92 5.92 -8.89 0.04
CA ALA A 92 4.62 -8.82 -0.62
C ALA A 92 4.24 -7.36 -0.85
N ILE A 93 3.76 -7.03 -2.05
CA ILE A 93 3.27 -5.70 -2.41
C ILE A 93 1.80 -5.80 -2.79
N LEU A 94 0.97 -4.98 -2.17
CA LEU A 94 -0.43 -4.81 -2.53
C LEU A 94 -0.56 -3.63 -3.50
N ALA A 95 -0.75 -3.93 -4.78
CA ALA A 95 -1.04 -2.93 -5.80
C ALA A 95 -2.56 -2.69 -5.91
N MET A 96 -2.98 -1.42 -5.94
CA MET A 96 -4.41 -1.07 -6.11
C MET A 96 -4.90 -1.13 -7.56
N SER A 97 -4.02 -1.36 -8.53
CA SER A 97 -4.33 -1.50 -9.95
C SER A 97 -3.37 -2.48 -10.63
N ASP A 98 -3.87 -3.29 -11.54
CA ASP A 98 -3.06 -4.21 -12.36
C ASP A 98 -2.05 -3.49 -13.24
N ARG A 99 -2.25 -2.19 -13.51
CA ARG A 99 -1.28 -1.38 -14.24
C ARG A 99 0.01 -1.15 -13.44
N MET A 100 -0.05 -1.27 -12.12
CA MET A 100 1.10 -1.16 -11.23
C MET A 100 1.76 -2.51 -10.93
N ALA A 101 1.03 -3.62 -11.08
CA ALA A 101 1.45 -4.97 -10.72
C ALA A 101 2.30 -5.62 -11.82
#